data_AF-A0A645AWX8-F1
#
_entry.id   AF-A0A645AWX8-F1
#
_cell.length_a   1.000
_cell.length_b   1.000
_cell.length_c   1.000
_cell.angle_alpha   90.00
_cell.angle_beta   90.00
_cell.angle_gamma   90.00
#
_symmetry.space_group_name_H-M   'P 1'
#
loop_
_entity.id
_entity.type
_entity.pdbx_description
1 polymer ?
#
loop_
_entity_poly.entity_id
_entity_poly.type
_entity_poly.pdbx_seq_one_letter_code
_entity_poly.pdbx_strand_id
1 'polypeptide(L)'
;MENPLSLCGEEIKTDKDLAAHFTIVRHVGIVLYGQSIPDVFGKIPKENYIDSIKNDIEDAKVEIMDNPMYIVLNLCRVLAYIKEDLILSKEQGGTWGLRNLPREYSNILKDALNSYRTDIIMNVNKNEAGSFCDYMLDKIFN
;
A
#
# COMPACT_ATOMS: atom_id res chain seq x y z
N MET A 1 8.39 4.03 30.30
CA MET A 1 7.72 3.33 29.17
C MET A 1 6.37 2.89 29.66
N GLU A 2 5.29 3.25 28.97
CA GLU A 2 3.96 2.76 29.29
C GLU A 2 3.89 1.23 29.15
N ASN A 3 3.07 0.59 29.98
CA ASN A 3 2.83 -0.85 29.92
C ASN A 3 2.16 -1.19 28.58
N PRO A 4 2.73 -2.04 27.70
CA PRO A 4 2.10 -2.37 26.41
C PRO A 4 0.68 -2.93 26.53
N LEU A 5 0.37 -3.57 27.67
CA LEU A 5 -0.96 -4.09 27.96
C LEU A 5 -2.01 -3.00 28.22
N SER A 6 -1.61 -1.74 28.46
CA SER A 6 -2.55 -0.63 28.58
C SER A 6 -3.22 -0.29 27.23
N LEU A 7 -2.67 -0.76 26.11
CA LEU A 7 -3.33 -0.71 24.80
C LEU A 7 -4.40 -1.81 24.64
N CYS A 8 -4.31 -2.87 25.45
CA CYS A 8 -5.23 -4.01 25.46
C CYS A 8 -6.34 -3.77 26.49
N GLY A 9 -7.35 -2.99 26.10
CA GLY A 9 -8.61 -2.85 26.86
C GLY A 9 -9.65 -3.89 26.42
N GLU A 10 -10.74 -3.98 27.18
CA GLU A 10 -11.91 -4.81 26.81
C GLU A 10 -12.81 -4.11 25.76
N GLU A 11 -12.52 -2.86 25.44
CA GLU A 11 -13.23 -2.11 24.40
C GLU A 11 -12.94 -2.68 23.01
N ILE A 12 -13.99 -2.84 22.21
CA ILE A 12 -13.86 -3.21 20.80
C ILE A 12 -13.17 -2.06 20.07
N LYS A 13 -11.95 -2.30 19.60
CA LYS A 13 -11.20 -1.39 18.74
C LYS A 13 -11.29 -1.86 17.30
N THR A 14 -11.32 -0.91 16.37
CA THR A 14 -11.26 -1.18 14.94
C THR A 14 -9.93 -0.70 14.39
N ASP A 15 -9.44 -1.43 13.39
CA ASP A 15 -8.27 -1.08 12.60
C ASP A 15 -8.59 -1.45 11.16
N LYS A 16 -8.63 -0.43 10.29
CA LYS A 16 -9.00 -0.56 8.88
C LYS A 16 -7.94 -1.34 8.10
N ASP A 17 -6.73 -1.46 8.62
CA ASP A 17 -5.62 -2.10 7.93
C ASP A 17 -5.59 -3.61 8.16
N LEU A 18 -6.38 -4.14 9.11
CA LEU A 18 -6.36 -5.56 9.44
C LEU A 18 -6.73 -6.44 8.24
N ALA A 19 -7.66 -5.99 7.39
CA ALA A 19 -8.03 -6.74 6.19
C ALA A 19 -6.85 -6.86 5.21
N ALA A 20 -6.08 -5.78 5.02
CA ALA A 20 -4.83 -5.81 4.27
C ALA A 20 -3.79 -6.74 4.92
N HIS A 21 -3.49 -6.55 6.20
CA HIS A 21 -2.49 -7.35 6.90
C HIS A 21 -2.79 -8.85 6.87
N PHE A 22 -4.02 -9.26 7.15
CA PHE A 22 -4.40 -10.67 7.12
C PHE A 22 -4.39 -11.25 5.70
N THR A 23 -4.73 -10.45 4.69
CA THR A 23 -4.61 -10.86 3.28
C THR A 23 -3.15 -11.14 2.92
N ILE A 24 -2.23 -10.25 3.28
CA ILE A 24 -0.79 -10.44 3.03
C ILE A 24 -0.26 -11.65 3.79
N VAL A 25 -0.58 -11.79 5.08
CA VAL A 25 -0.18 -12.96 5.89
C VAL A 25 -0.66 -14.25 5.25
N ARG A 26 -1.91 -14.32 4.78
CA ARG A 26 -2.42 -15.49 4.07
C ARG A 26 -1.76 -15.74 2.72
N HIS A 27 -1.31 -14.70 2.03
CA HIS A 27 -0.75 -14.80 0.69
C HIS A 27 0.73 -15.24 0.70
N VAL A 28 1.54 -14.67 1.60
CA VAL A 28 3.02 -14.85 1.60
C VAL A 28 3.63 -15.10 2.98
N GLY A 29 2.81 -15.20 4.04
CA GLY A 29 3.29 -15.38 5.39
C GLY A 29 3.98 -16.72 5.64
N ILE A 30 4.91 -16.74 6.59
CA ILE A 30 5.63 -17.95 7.02
C ILE A 30 5.36 -18.17 8.51
N VAL A 31 4.97 -19.40 8.88
CA VAL A 31 4.75 -19.78 10.27
C VAL A 31 6.08 -20.06 10.95
N LEU A 32 6.42 -19.27 11.97
CA LEU A 32 7.61 -19.52 12.80
C LEU A 32 7.31 -20.43 13.98
N TYR A 33 6.09 -20.36 14.52
CA TYR A 33 5.63 -21.17 15.65
C TYR A 33 4.10 -21.21 15.70
N GLY A 34 3.52 -22.31 16.19
CA GLY A 34 2.08 -22.47 16.39
C GLY A 34 1.34 -23.12 15.20
N GLN A 35 0.04 -22.81 15.08
CA GLN A 35 -0.84 -23.37 14.05
C GLN A 35 -0.56 -22.80 12.66
N SER A 36 -1.05 -23.46 11.63
CA SER A 36 -0.89 -22.98 10.25
C SER A 36 -1.67 -21.67 10.03
N ILE A 37 -1.21 -20.82 9.10
CA ILE A 37 -1.89 -19.56 8.77
C ILE A 37 -3.37 -19.79 8.40
N PRO A 38 -3.75 -20.81 7.59
CA PRO A 38 -5.14 -21.06 7.28
C PRO A 38 -6.04 -21.46 8.45
N ASP A 39 -5.47 -22.03 9.52
CA ASP A 39 -6.22 -22.44 10.72
C ASP A 39 -6.49 -21.27 11.67
N VAL A 40 -5.66 -20.22 11.61
CA VAL A 40 -5.77 -19.04 12.48
C VAL A 40 -6.48 -17.88 11.79
N PHE A 41 -6.13 -17.59 10.54
CA PHE A 41 -6.67 -16.47 9.79
C PHE A 41 -7.64 -16.98 8.74
N GLY A 42 -8.93 -16.67 8.84
CA GLY A 42 -9.93 -17.01 7.81
C GLY A 42 -9.65 -16.34 6.46
N LYS A 43 -10.34 -16.78 5.39
CA LYS A 43 -10.29 -16.06 4.11
C LYS A 43 -10.92 -14.67 4.29
N ILE A 44 -10.24 -13.65 3.75
CA ILE A 44 -10.70 -12.26 3.81
C ILE A 44 -11.55 -12.00 2.57
N PRO A 45 -12.77 -11.46 2.71
CA PRO A 45 -13.57 -11.01 1.57
C PRO A 45 -12.79 -10.00 0.73
N LYS A 46 -12.86 -10.13 -0.59
CA LYS A 46 -12.12 -9.28 -1.53
C LYS A 46 -12.44 -7.80 -1.33
N GLU A 47 -13.70 -7.51 -1.02
CA GLU A 47 -14.23 -6.17 -0.80
C GLU A 47 -13.58 -5.50 0.41
N ASN A 48 -13.37 -6.26 1.49
CA ASN A 48 -12.70 -5.76 2.70
C ASN A 48 -11.22 -5.46 2.45
N TYR A 49 -10.55 -6.27 1.62
CA TYR A 49 -9.17 -5.97 1.23
C TYR A 49 -9.09 -4.72 0.34
N ILE A 50 -10.02 -4.57 -0.63
CA ILE A 50 -10.10 -3.39 -1.49
C ILE A 50 -10.35 -2.13 -0.66
N ASP A 51 -11.30 -2.18 0.28
CA ASP A 51 -11.62 -1.05 1.16
C ASP A 51 -10.38 -0.60 1.96
N SER A 52 -9.70 -1.57 2.57
CA SER A 52 -8.47 -1.34 3.33
C SER A 52 -7.37 -0.67 2.50
N ILE A 53 -7.01 -1.23 1.33
CA ILE A 53 -5.94 -0.67 0.50
C ILE A 53 -6.34 0.64 -0.21
N LYS A 54 -7.64 0.92 -0.38
CA LYS A 54 -8.11 2.22 -0.89
C LYS A 54 -8.03 3.30 0.17
N ASN A 55 -8.30 2.96 1.43
CA ASN A 55 -8.15 3.91 2.54
C ASN A 55 -6.70 4.39 2.69
N ASP A 56 -5.73 3.50 2.49
CA ASP A 56 -4.28 3.79 2.46
C ASP A 56 -3.84 4.89 1.46
N ILE A 57 -4.69 5.23 0.49
CA ILE A 57 -4.38 6.20 -0.58
C ILE A 57 -5.47 7.26 -0.78
N GLU A 58 -6.46 7.32 0.10
CA GLU A 58 -7.61 8.23 -0.01
C GLU A 58 -7.16 9.70 -0.02
N ASP A 59 -6.22 10.04 0.88
CA ASP A 59 -5.64 11.39 1.02
C ASP A 59 -4.31 11.56 0.27
N ALA A 60 -4.04 10.73 -0.75
CA ALA A 60 -2.75 10.68 -1.45
C ALA A 60 -2.27 12.05 -1.97
N LYS A 61 -3.15 12.95 -2.39
CA LYS A 61 -2.75 14.30 -2.86
C LYS A 61 -2.14 15.17 -1.77
N VAL A 62 -2.56 14.97 -0.52
CA VAL A 62 -2.05 15.71 0.64
C VAL A 62 -0.79 15.02 1.14
N GLU A 63 -0.87 13.71 1.37
CA GLU A 63 0.20 12.95 2.01
C GLU A 63 1.44 12.75 1.14
N ILE A 64 1.33 12.83 -0.19
CA ILE A 64 2.47 12.65 -1.10
C ILE A 64 3.59 13.67 -0.88
N MET A 65 3.28 14.84 -0.28
CA MET A 65 4.32 15.83 0.02
C MET A 65 5.17 15.44 1.24
N ASP A 66 4.58 14.71 2.19
CA ASP A 66 5.25 14.29 3.42
C ASP A 66 5.90 12.91 3.25
N ASN A 67 5.23 12.00 2.53
CA ASN A 67 5.66 10.61 2.34
C ASN A 67 5.63 10.18 0.86
N PRO A 68 6.39 10.84 -0.05
CA PRO A 68 6.25 10.65 -1.49
C PRO A 68 6.49 9.20 -1.95
N MET A 69 7.57 8.57 -1.47
CA MET A 69 7.88 7.18 -1.82
C MET A 69 6.75 6.23 -1.40
N TYR A 70 6.22 6.40 -0.18
CA TYR A 70 5.15 5.56 0.35
C TYR A 70 3.90 5.67 -0.52
N ILE A 71 3.44 6.89 -0.78
CA ILE A 71 2.22 7.14 -1.55
C ILE A 71 2.36 6.67 -2.99
N VAL A 72 3.48 6.96 -3.65
CA VAL A 72 3.71 6.55 -5.04
C VAL A 72 3.67 5.02 -5.19
N LEU A 73 4.35 4.30 -4.30
CA LEU A 73 4.39 2.83 -4.36
C LEU A 73 3.07 2.20 -3.95
N ASN A 74 2.36 2.76 -2.97
CA ASN A 74 1.04 2.26 -2.59
C ASN A 74 -0.01 2.50 -3.67
N LEU A 75 -0.05 3.67 -4.32
CA LEU A 75 -0.93 3.91 -5.47
C LEU A 75 -0.71 2.87 -6.57
N CYS A 76 0.55 2.51 -6.86
CA CYS A 76 0.87 1.47 -7.83
C CYS A 76 0.36 0.09 -7.40
N ARG A 77 0.56 -0.29 -6.14
CA ARG A 77 0.09 -1.57 -5.59
C ARG A 77 -1.44 -1.68 -5.64
N VAL A 78 -2.13 -0.60 -5.28
CA VAL A 78 -3.60 -0.54 -5.31
C VAL A 78 -4.09 -0.68 -6.74
N LEU A 79 -3.55 0.09 -7.68
CA LEU A 79 -3.97 0.01 -9.08
C LEU A 79 -3.70 -1.37 -9.69
N ALA A 80 -2.55 -1.98 -9.40
CA ALA A 80 -2.22 -3.34 -9.86
C ALA A 80 -3.25 -4.37 -9.35
N TYR A 81 -3.67 -4.25 -8.09
CA TYR A 81 -4.70 -5.11 -7.55
C TYR A 81 -6.07 -4.86 -8.21
N ILE A 82 -6.48 -3.60 -8.38
CA ILE A 82 -7.76 -3.26 -9.00
C ILE A 82 -7.85 -3.73 -10.46
N LYS A 83 -6.75 -3.68 -11.22
CA LYS A 83 -6.74 -4.06 -12.63
C LYS A 83 -6.49 -5.54 -12.87
N GLU A 84 -5.66 -6.18 -12.04
CA GLU A 84 -5.10 -7.51 -12.33
C GLU A 84 -5.17 -8.48 -11.13
N ASP A 85 -5.78 -8.10 -10.01
CA ASP A 85 -5.85 -8.88 -8.77
C ASP A 85 -4.46 -9.29 -8.21
N LEU A 86 -3.44 -8.48 -8.52
CA LEU A 86 -2.06 -8.71 -8.08
C LEU A 86 -1.80 -8.16 -6.68
N ILE A 87 -1.38 -9.04 -5.76
CA ILE A 87 -0.89 -8.66 -4.43
C ILE A 87 0.63 -8.48 -4.53
N LEU A 88 1.08 -7.22 -4.49
CA LEU A 88 2.48 -6.87 -4.73
C LEU A 88 3.14 -6.22 -3.50
N SER A 89 4.44 -6.48 -3.33
CA SER A 89 5.30 -5.66 -2.47
C SER A 89 5.48 -4.23 -3.04
N LYS A 90 6.06 -3.31 -2.25
CA LYS A 90 6.40 -1.95 -2.71
C LYS A 90 7.32 -1.96 -3.95
N GLU A 91 8.37 -2.77 -3.90
CA GLU A 91 9.31 -2.98 -5.00
C GLU A 91 8.62 -3.48 -6.28
N GLN A 92 7.77 -4.51 -6.13
CA GLN A 92 7.03 -5.07 -7.25
C GLN A 92 5.97 -4.10 -7.78
N GLY A 93 5.30 -3.34 -6.91
CA GLY A 93 4.31 -2.32 -7.27
C GLY A 93 4.92 -1.21 -8.12
N GLY A 94 6.05 -0.64 -7.70
CA GLY A 94 6.75 0.38 -8.50
C GLY A 94 7.25 -0.18 -9.84
N THR A 95 7.75 -1.42 -9.86
CA THR A 95 8.18 -2.10 -11.09
C THR A 95 7.00 -2.37 -12.04
N TRP A 96 5.85 -2.77 -11.50
CA TRP A 96 4.61 -2.92 -12.26
C TRP A 96 4.17 -1.56 -12.82
N GLY A 97 4.26 -0.49 -12.03
CA GLY A 97 3.99 0.88 -12.47
C GLY A 97 4.83 1.29 -13.67
N LEU A 98 6.15 1.05 -13.63
CA LEU A 98 7.05 1.37 -14.75
C LEU A 98 6.71 0.65 -16.06
N ARG A 99 6.04 -0.50 -15.99
CA ARG A 99 5.67 -1.30 -17.18
C ARG A 99 4.30 -0.91 -17.73
N ASN A 100 3.38 -0.48 -16.86
CA ASN A 100 1.97 -0.32 -17.21
C ASN A 100 1.47 1.14 -17.23
N LEU A 101 2.22 2.08 -16.63
CA LEU A 101 1.82 3.48 -16.55
C LEU A 101 2.40 4.32 -17.71
N PRO A 102 1.77 5.46 -18.05
CA PRO A 102 2.31 6.41 -19.02
C PRO A 102 3.77 6.78 -18.75
N ARG A 103 4.57 6.88 -19.82
CA ARG A 103 6.01 7.13 -19.73
C ARG A 103 6.37 8.43 -19.01
N GLU A 104 5.48 9.41 -19.01
CA GLU A 104 5.67 10.68 -18.29
C GLU A 104 5.87 10.49 -16.78
N TYR A 105 5.29 9.43 -16.19
CA TYR A 105 5.44 9.09 -14.78
C TYR A 105 6.67 8.22 -14.49
N SER A 106 7.52 7.95 -15.48
CA SER A 106 8.69 7.07 -15.26
C SER A 106 9.68 7.63 -14.23
N ASN A 107 9.81 8.95 -14.13
CA ASN A 107 10.77 9.58 -13.22
C ASN A 107 10.33 9.44 -11.76
N ILE A 108 9.12 9.90 -11.42
CA ILE A 108 8.54 9.74 -10.09
C ILE A 108 8.55 8.28 -9.59
N LEU A 109 8.31 7.32 -10.49
CA LEU A 109 8.36 5.88 -10.17
C LEU A 109 9.78 5.38 -9.91
N LYS A 110 10.76 5.80 -10.72
CA LYS A 110 12.18 5.45 -10.51
C LYS A 110 12.71 6.06 -9.23
N ASP A 111 12.34 7.29 -8.92
CA ASP A 111 12.75 7.98 -7.71
C ASP A 111 12.16 7.31 -6.47
N ALA A 112 10.88 6.92 -6.52
CA ALA A 112 10.25 6.15 -5.46
C ALA A 112 10.92 4.79 -5.23
N LEU A 113 11.22 4.05 -6.30
CA LEU A 113 11.95 2.78 -6.19
C LEU A 113 13.37 2.96 -5.65
N ASN A 114 14.08 4.00 -6.10
CA ASN A 114 15.42 4.28 -5.60
C ASN A 114 15.39 4.63 -4.11
N SER A 115 14.43 5.45 -3.69
CA SER A 115 14.20 5.80 -2.28
C SER A 115 13.74 4.61 -1.44
N TYR A 116 13.05 3.63 -2.02
CA TYR A 116 12.67 2.42 -1.29
C TYR A 116 13.85 1.44 -1.12
N ARG A 117 14.74 1.36 -2.10
CA ARG A 117 15.90 0.45 -2.11
C ARG A 117 17.10 0.99 -1.32
N THR A 118 17.10 2.27 -1.01
CA THR A 118 18.21 2.98 -0.38
C THR A 118 17.67 3.86 0.74
N ASP A 119 18.55 4.53 1.49
CA ASP A 119 18.13 5.52 2.49
C ASP A 119 18.00 6.94 1.91
N ILE A 120 17.98 7.09 0.58
CA ILE A 120 17.82 8.39 -0.08
C ILE A 120 16.37 8.83 0.04
N ILE A 121 16.14 10.02 0.59
CA ILE A 121 14.81 10.62 0.67
C ILE A 121 14.37 11.09 -0.71
N MET A 122 13.26 10.55 -1.19
CA MET A 122 12.59 11.04 -2.39
C MET A 122 12.04 12.44 -2.13
N ASN A 123 12.30 13.37 -3.05
CA ASN A 123 11.62 14.66 -3.09
C ASN A 123 10.82 14.73 -4.38
N VAL A 124 9.63 15.31 -4.30
CA VAL A 124 8.76 15.51 -5.44
C VAL A 124 8.28 16.96 -5.45
N ASN A 125 8.15 17.54 -6.64
CA ASN A 125 7.56 18.87 -6.76
C ASN A 125 6.03 18.76 -6.82
N LYS A 126 5.33 19.81 -6.38
CA LYS A 126 3.87 19.82 -6.26
C LYS A 126 3.14 19.50 -7.57
N ASN A 127 3.66 19.92 -8.72
CA ASN A 127 3.01 19.72 -10.01
C ASN A 127 3.11 18.25 -10.47
N GLU A 128 4.30 17.66 -10.36
CA GLU A 128 4.52 16.25 -10.67
C GLU A 128 3.73 15.33 -9.73
N ALA A 129 3.77 15.60 -8.43
CA ALA A 129 2.99 14.87 -7.43
C ALA A 129 1.48 14.96 -7.70
N GLY A 130 0.97 16.17 -7.95
CA GLY A 130 -0.43 16.40 -8.24
C GLY A 130 -0.89 15.66 -9.49
N SER A 131 -0.15 15.79 -10.61
CA SER A 131 -0.48 15.11 -11.86
C SER A 131 -0.47 13.59 -11.73
N PHE A 132 0.50 13.02 -11.01
CA PHE A 132 0.56 11.59 -10.75
C PHE A 132 -0.63 11.13 -9.89
N CYS A 133 -0.91 11.80 -8.77
CA CYS A 133 -2.04 11.46 -7.91
C CYS A 133 -3.38 11.59 -8.65
N ASP A 134 -3.60 12.65 -9.43
CA ASP A 134 -4.82 12.83 -10.22
C ASP A 134 -5.06 11.65 -11.16
N TYR A 135 -4.03 11.27 -11.91
CA TYR A 135 -4.10 10.12 -12.82
C TYR A 135 -4.36 8.81 -12.08
N MET A 136 -3.62 8.54 -11.01
CA MET A 136 -3.73 7.27 -10.30
C MET A 136 -5.08 7.13 -9.61
N LEU A 137 -5.58 8.19 -8.97
CA LEU A 137 -6.88 8.19 -8.32
C LEU A 137 -8.02 8.03 -9.34
N ASP A 138 -7.93 8.68 -10.50
CA ASP A 138 -8.88 8.43 -11.60
C ASP A 138 -8.93 6.95 -11.97
N LYS A 139 -7.78 6.29 -12.16
CA LYS A 139 -7.74 4.87 -12.57
C LYS A 139 -8.16 3.88 -11.50
N ILE A 140 -8.13 4.26 -10.23
CA ILE A 140 -8.46 3.41 -9.07
C ILE A 140 -9.95 3.53 -8.69
N PHE A 141 -10.53 4.73 -8.83
CA PHE A 141 -11.89 5.03 -8.37
C PHE A 141 -12.92 5.16 -9.48
N ASN A 142 -12.50 5.36 -10.74
CA ASN A 142 -13.37 5.42 -11.92
C ASN A 142 -13.12 4.24 -12.89
#